data_AF-A0A4Y2CU05-F1
#
_entry.id   AF-A0A4Y2CU05-F1
#
_cell.length_a   1.000
_cell.length_b   1.000
_cell.length_c   1.000
_cell.angle_alpha   90.00
_cell.angle_beta   90.00
_cell.angle_gamma   90.00
#
_symmetry.space_group_name_H-M   'P 1'
#
loop_
_entity.id
_entity.type
_entity.pdbx_description
1 polymer ?
#
loop_
_entity_poly.entity_id
_entity_poly.type
_entity_poly.pdbx_seq_one_letter_code
_entity_poly.pdbx_strand_id
1 'polypeptide(L)'
;MILHSDQGTNFNSALFTKLCKLLGILKTRTTALHPESDGMVERFNRTILNHLSLFVSKNQTDWDTHLPLFLLAYRSADHEATGCTPEDMLFGRTLRLPCDILFGRPSDTSFSPNEYLNNLEARLESVHAFARERIKLASE
;
A
#
# COMPACT_ATOMS: atom_id res chain seq x y z
N MET A 1 -15.29 7.48 -0.16
CA MET A 1 -14.20 6.66 0.42
C MET A 1 -14.79 5.66 1.40
N ILE A 2 -14.31 4.42 1.43
CA ILE A 2 -14.76 3.40 2.38
C ILE A 2 -13.59 3.05 3.30
N LEU A 3 -13.85 2.91 4.60
CA LEU A 3 -12.89 2.41 5.58
C LEU A 3 -13.45 1.16 6.22
N HIS A 4 -12.79 0.02 5.99
CA HIS A 4 -13.07 -1.25 6.65
C HIS A 4 -12.12 -1.42 7.83
N SER A 5 -12.61 -1.91 8.97
CA SER A 5 -11.78 -2.22 10.14
C SER A 5 -12.33 -3.42 10.90
N ASP A 6 -11.54 -3.95 11.82
CA ASP A 6 -12.06 -4.84 12.86
C ASP A 6 -13.05 -4.13 13.82
N GLN A 7 -13.50 -4.88 14.83
CA GLN A 7 -14.39 -4.39 15.88
C GLN A 7 -13.65 -3.70 17.04
N GLY A 8 -12.39 -3.30 16.86
CA GLY A 8 -11.60 -2.62 17.85
C GLY A 8 -12.30 -1.38 18.41
N THR A 9 -12.24 -1.19 19.73
CA THR A 9 -12.97 -0.12 20.44
C THR A 9 -12.58 1.27 19.94
N ASN A 10 -11.31 1.46 19.58
CA ASN A 10 -10.81 2.71 18.97
C ASN A 10 -11.59 3.06 17.69
N PHE A 11 -11.82 2.07 16.84
CA PHE A 11 -12.52 2.22 15.57
C PHE A 11 -14.03 2.33 15.71
N ASN A 12 -14.60 1.81 16.79
CA ASN A 12 -16.04 1.89 17.10
C ASN A 12 -16.42 3.09 18.00
N SER A 13 -15.44 3.92 18.39
CA SER A 13 -15.68 5.07 19.27
C SER A 13 -16.60 6.12 18.64
N ALA A 14 -17.31 6.87 19.49
CA ALA A 14 -18.15 7.99 19.05
C ALA A 14 -17.33 9.07 18.34
N LEU A 15 -16.09 9.31 18.78
CA LEU A 15 -15.16 10.23 18.15
C LEU A 15 -14.83 9.78 16.72
N PHE A 16 -14.41 8.53 16.54
CA PHE A 16 -14.06 7.99 15.23
C PHE A 16 -15.26 8.01 14.27
N THR A 17 -16.45 7.68 14.78
CA THR A 17 -17.70 7.74 13.99
C THR A 17 -17.99 9.17 13.50
N LYS A 18 -17.84 10.18 14.37
CA LYS A 18 -18.03 11.60 13.97
C LYS A 18 -16.97 12.04 12.97
N LEU A 19 -15.72 11.62 13.15
CA LEU A 19 -14.63 11.91 12.22
C LEU A 19 -14.90 11.33 10.83
N CYS A 20 -15.35 10.07 10.73
CA CYS A 20 -15.73 9.47 9.45
C CYS A 20 -16.85 10.25 8.76
N LYS A 21 -17.88 10.69 9.50
CA LYS A 21 -18.97 11.51 8.96
C LYS A 21 -18.47 12.84 8.41
N LEU A 22 -17.59 13.52 9.15
CA LEU A 22 -16.99 14.79 8.73
C LEU A 22 -16.21 14.65 7.43
N LEU A 23 -15.47 13.55 7.27
CA LEU A 23 -14.63 13.30 6.09
C LEU A 23 -15.37 12.60 4.93
N GLY A 24 -16.68 12.37 5.04
CA GLY A 24 -17.45 11.64 4.01
C GLY A 24 -17.02 10.17 3.84
N ILE A 25 -16.50 9.55 4.90
CA ILE A 25 -16.03 8.16 4.91
C ILE A 25 -17.16 7.23 5.31
N LEU A 26 -17.50 6.28 4.44
CA LEU A 26 -18.38 5.17 4.78
C LEU A 26 -17.57 4.14 5.59
N LYS A 27 -17.87 4.02 6.88
CA LYS A 27 -17.23 3.03 7.74
C LYS A 27 -17.95 1.68 7.65
N THR A 28 -17.21 0.63 7.33
CA THR A 28 -17.64 -0.78 7.41
C THR A 28 -16.78 -1.53 8.44
N ARG A 29 -17.19 -2.75 8.81
CA ARG A 29 -16.48 -3.55 9.82
C ARG A 29 -16.61 -5.03 9.58
N THR A 30 -15.66 -5.80 10.10
CA THR A 30 -15.75 -7.27 10.12
C THR A 30 -16.97 -7.72 10.91
N THR A 31 -17.65 -8.77 10.44
CA THR A 31 -18.69 -9.44 11.22
C THR A 31 -18.04 -10.20 12.37
N ALA A 32 -18.76 -10.32 13.49
CA ALA A 32 -18.27 -11.16 14.59
C ALA A 32 -18.00 -12.58 14.07
N LEU A 33 -16.87 -13.16 14.49
CA LEU A 33 -16.40 -14.51 14.12
C LEU A 33 -16.01 -14.70 12.64
N HIS A 34 -15.83 -13.64 11.85
CA HIS A 34 -15.31 -13.73 10.46
C HIS A 34 -14.08 -12.83 10.24
N PRO A 35 -12.93 -13.16 10.88
CA PRO A 35 -11.68 -12.39 10.74
C PRO A 35 -11.14 -12.40 9.30
N GLU A 36 -11.58 -13.33 8.45
CA GLU A 36 -11.16 -13.42 7.04
C GLU A 36 -11.47 -12.14 6.25
N SER A 37 -12.47 -11.36 6.69
CA SER A 37 -12.82 -10.06 6.11
C SER A 37 -11.71 -9.01 6.26
N ASP A 38 -10.79 -9.18 7.22
CA ASP A 38 -9.61 -8.31 7.41
C ASP A 38 -8.29 -9.00 7.00
N GLY A 39 -8.39 -10.15 6.32
CA GLY A 39 -7.24 -11.00 6.02
C GLY A 39 -6.13 -10.32 5.20
N MET A 40 -6.45 -9.29 4.42
CA MET A 40 -5.42 -8.50 3.71
C MET A 40 -4.55 -7.67 4.66
N VAL A 41 -5.16 -7.01 5.65
CA VAL A 41 -4.45 -6.22 6.65
C VAL A 41 -3.64 -7.14 7.56
N GLU A 42 -4.22 -8.26 7.98
CA GLU A 42 -3.51 -9.26 8.80
C GLU A 42 -2.30 -9.86 8.06
N ARG A 43 -2.44 -10.21 6.77
CA ARG A 43 -1.33 -10.67 5.94
C ARG A 43 -0.23 -9.62 5.85
N PHE A 44 -0.60 -8.36 5.61
CA PHE A 44 0.37 -7.27 5.54
C PHE A 44 1.09 -7.03 6.87
N ASN A 45 0.35 -7.02 7.99
CA ASN A 45 0.92 -6.91 9.33
C ASN A 45 1.91 -8.04 9.61
N ARG A 46 1.60 -9.27 9.20
CA ARG A 46 2.54 -10.40 9.30
C ARG A 46 3.81 -10.18 8.46
N THR A 47 3.69 -9.64 7.25
CA THR A 47 4.85 -9.29 6.42
C THR A 47 5.73 -8.24 7.10
N ILE A 48 5.14 -7.18 7.67
CA ILE A 48 5.88 -6.17 8.46
C ILE A 48 6.64 -6.85 9.60
N LEU A 49 5.94 -7.64 10.42
CA LEU A 49 6.52 -8.28 11.60
C LEU A 49 7.65 -9.24 11.24
N ASN A 50 7.46 -10.04 10.19
CA ASN A 50 8.48 -10.95 9.68
C ASN A 50 9.72 -10.22 9.17
N HIS A 51 9.56 -9.06 8.56
CA HIS A 51 10.71 -8.27 8.13
C HIS A 51 11.41 -7.62 9.32
N LEU A 52 10.66 -6.94 10.19
CA LEU A 52 11.23 -6.27 11.36
C LEU A 52 11.98 -7.25 12.27
N SER A 53 11.49 -8.48 12.45
CA SER A 53 12.16 -9.49 13.29
C SER A 53 13.58 -9.85 12.81
N LEU A 54 13.93 -9.56 11.56
CA LEU A 54 15.27 -9.79 11.01
C LEU A 54 16.25 -8.64 11.29
N PHE A 55 15.76 -7.42 11.46
CA PHE A 55 16.60 -6.21 11.58
C PHE A 55 16.60 -5.61 12.98
N VAL A 56 15.55 -5.86 13.75
CA VAL A 56 15.38 -5.33 15.10
C VAL A 56 16.41 -5.93 16.05
N SER A 57 16.98 -5.06 16.87
CA SER A 57 17.94 -5.42 17.92
C SER A 57 17.33 -6.41 18.93
N LYS A 58 18.19 -7.14 19.67
CA LYS A 58 17.74 -8.16 20.64
C LYS A 58 16.76 -7.64 21.70
N ASN A 59 16.88 -6.37 22.09
CA ASN A 59 16.01 -5.72 23.08
C ASN A 59 14.78 -5.04 22.45
N GLN A 60 14.61 -5.10 21.12
CA GLN A 60 13.44 -4.64 20.38
C GLN A 60 13.09 -3.16 20.53
N THR A 61 14.08 -2.31 20.80
CA THR A 61 13.86 -0.88 21.05
C THR A 61 13.97 0.01 19.82
N ASP A 62 14.35 -0.54 18.67
CA ASP A 62 14.72 0.20 17.45
C ASP A 62 13.83 -0.12 16.23
N TRP A 63 12.71 -0.84 16.42
CA TRP A 63 11.84 -1.28 15.33
C TRP A 63 11.24 -0.14 14.50
N ASP A 64 10.97 0.99 15.14
CA ASP A 64 10.42 2.20 14.54
C ASP A 64 11.42 2.85 13.56
N THR A 65 12.72 2.71 13.83
CA THR A 65 13.78 3.22 12.94
C THR A 65 13.91 2.42 11.65
N HIS A 66 13.56 1.13 11.67
CA HIS A 66 13.62 0.24 10.50
C HIS A 66 12.35 0.32 9.64
N LEU A 67 11.22 0.74 10.22
CA LEU A 67 9.93 0.75 9.54
C LEU A 67 9.92 1.59 8.24
N PRO A 68 10.49 2.81 8.17
CA PRO A 68 10.52 3.58 6.93
C PRO A 68 11.24 2.87 5.79
N LEU A 69 12.36 2.19 6.07
CA LEU A 69 13.13 1.45 5.08
C LEU A 69 12.36 0.23 4.58
N PHE A 70 11.73 -0.53 5.49
CA PHE A 70 10.83 -1.62 5.11
C PHE A 70 9.70 -1.12 4.20
N LEU A 71 9.02 -0.04 4.59
CA LEU A 71 7.89 0.49 3.83
C LEU A 71 8.32 1.01 2.45
N LEU A 72 9.53 1.55 2.31
CA LEU A 72 10.10 1.90 1.02
C LEU A 72 10.29 0.66 0.15
N ALA A 73 10.97 -0.36 0.69
CA ALA A 73 11.25 -1.61 -0.01
C ALA A 73 9.98 -2.35 -0.41
N TYR A 74 8.99 -2.44 0.49
CA TYR A 74 7.70 -3.05 0.22
C TYR A 74 6.93 -2.32 -0.88
N ARG A 75 6.94 -0.98 -0.86
CA ARG A 75 6.26 -0.19 -1.88
C ARG A 75 6.94 -0.23 -3.24
N SER A 76 8.23 -0.53 -3.33
CA SER A 76 8.96 -0.57 -4.60
C SER A 76 9.21 -1.99 -5.14
N ALA A 77 8.66 -3.02 -4.47
CA ALA A 77 8.81 -4.41 -4.88
C ALA A 77 7.50 -4.93 -5.46
N ASP A 78 7.59 -5.81 -6.45
CA ASP A 78 6.40 -6.39 -7.10
C ASP A 78 5.61 -7.18 -6.07
N HIS A 79 4.33 -6.89 -5.97
CA HIS A 79 3.44 -7.62 -5.09
C HIS A 79 2.94 -8.88 -5.82
N GLU A 80 3.16 -10.06 -5.21
CA GLU A 80 2.88 -11.38 -5.82
C GLU A 80 1.47 -11.48 -6.44
N ALA A 81 0.45 -10.99 -5.72
CA ALA A 81 -0.94 -11.06 -6.17
C ALA A 81 -1.25 -10.17 -7.40
N THR A 82 -0.59 -9.02 -7.54
CA THR A 82 -0.89 -8.03 -8.60
C THR A 82 0.13 -8.05 -9.72
N GLY A 83 1.33 -8.60 -9.48
CA GLY A 83 2.47 -8.50 -10.40
C GLY A 83 2.95 -7.06 -10.64
N CYS A 84 2.53 -6.12 -9.80
CA CYS A 84 2.91 -4.71 -9.87
C CYS A 84 3.38 -4.25 -8.50
N THR A 85 4.19 -3.21 -8.51
CA THR A 85 4.65 -2.53 -7.31
C THR A 85 3.52 -1.61 -6.74
N PRO A 86 3.30 -1.56 -5.40
CA PRO A 86 2.20 -0.79 -4.80
C PRO A 86 2.20 0.72 -5.07
N GLU A 87 3.37 1.34 -5.15
CA GLU A 87 3.58 2.73 -5.55
C GLU A 87 3.19 3.02 -7.01
N ASP A 88 3.41 2.10 -7.95
CA ASP A 88 3.04 2.30 -9.36
C ASP A 88 1.52 2.22 -9.51
N MET A 89 0.89 1.30 -8.79
CA MET A 89 -0.58 1.24 -8.70
C MET A 89 -1.18 2.52 -8.08
N LEU A 90 -0.47 3.19 -7.17
CA LEU A 90 -0.97 4.38 -6.47
C LEU A 90 -0.68 5.69 -7.20
N PHE A 91 0.52 5.83 -7.76
CA PHE A 91 1.04 7.09 -8.29
C PHE A 91 1.34 7.04 -9.79
N GLY A 92 1.27 5.87 -10.44
CA GLY A 92 1.64 5.70 -11.85
C GLY A 92 3.09 6.10 -12.14
N ARG A 93 4.00 5.95 -11.17
CA ARG A 93 5.41 6.29 -11.31
C ARG A 93 6.27 5.46 -10.37
N THR A 94 7.50 5.17 -10.80
CA THR A 94 8.48 4.47 -9.96
C THR A 94 9.08 5.43 -8.92
N LEU A 95 9.15 4.97 -7.67
CA LEU A 95 9.80 5.68 -6.56
C LEU A 95 11.28 5.94 -6.85
N ARG A 96 11.82 7.00 -6.22
CA ARG A 96 13.27 7.23 -6.18
C ARG A 96 13.84 6.43 -5.01
N LEU A 97 14.82 5.58 -5.31
CA LEU A 97 15.44 4.67 -4.35
C LEU A 97 16.87 5.13 -4.02
N PRO A 98 17.42 4.75 -2.85
CA PRO A 98 18.81 5.05 -2.50
C PRO A 98 19.83 4.57 -3.55
N CYS A 99 19.53 3.48 -4.26
CA CYS A 99 20.38 2.99 -5.35
C CYS A 99 20.47 3.95 -6.53
N ASP A 100 19.44 4.79 -6.77
CA ASP A 100 19.47 5.82 -7.83
C ASP A 100 20.54 6.88 -7.56
N ILE A 101 20.95 7.07 -6.30
CA ILE A 101 22.05 7.97 -5.94
C ILE A 101 23.38 7.40 -6.41
N LEU A 102 23.56 6.08 -6.29
CA LEU A 102 24.81 5.39 -6.61
C LEU A 102 24.95 5.09 -8.10
N PHE A 103 23.87 4.67 -8.75
CA PHE A 103 23.89 4.21 -10.15
C PHE A 103 23.35 5.25 -11.14
N GLY A 104 22.74 6.33 -10.64
CA GLY A 104 22.02 7.28 -11.47
C GLY A 104 20.68 6.74 -11.96
N ARG A 105 19.82 7.65 -12.43
CA ARG A 105 18.52 7.32 -13.04
C ARG A 105 18.52 7.82 -14.49
N PRO A 106 17.80 7.14 -15.40
CA PRO A 106 17.47 7.73 -16.69
C PRO A 106 16.89 9.14 -16.50
N SER A 107 17.24 10.06 -17.40
CA SER A 107 16.72 11.43 -17.35
C SER A 107 15.20 11.42 -17.43
N ASP A 108 14.54 12.12 -16.49
CA ASP A 108 13.10 12.34 -16.56
C ASP A 108 12.80 13.12 -17.86
N THR A 109 12.02 12.53 -18.76
CA THR A 109 11.56 13.23 -19.98
C THR A 109 10.73 14.43 -19.56
N SER A 110 11.08 15.61 -20.07
CA SER A 110 10.29 16.82 -19.83
C SER A 110 9.00 16.74 -20.64
N PHE A 111 7.86 16.74 -19.95
CA PHE A 111 6.54 16.78 -20.55
C PHE A 111 5.89 18.14 -20.29
N SER A 112 5.06 18.61 -21.22
CA SER A 112 4.08 19.64 -20.88
C SER A 112 3.11 19.10 -19.83
N PRO A 113 2.46 19.98 -19.02
CA PRO A 113 1.50 19.53 -18.02
C PRO A 113 0.39 18.62 -18.57
N ASN A 114 -0.10 18.89 -19.79
CA ASN A 114 -1.15 18.11 -20.43
C ASN A 114 -0.64 16.73 -20.87
N GLU A 115 0.56 16.64 -21.43
CA GLU A 115 1.17 15.36 -21.80
C GLU A 115 1.41 14.49 -20.57
N TYR A 116 1.87 15.09 -19.46
CA TYR A 116 2.03 14.38 -18.20
C TYR A 116 0.71 13.81 -17.68
N LEU A 117 -0.36 14.61 -17.68
CA LEU A 117 -1.68 14.15 -17.23
C LEU A 117 -2.21 12.99 -18.10
N ASN A 118 -2.13 13.13 -19.42
CA ASN A 118 -2.56 12.07 -20.35
C ASN A 118 -1.75 10.79 -20.16
N ASN A 119 -0.43 10.90 -19.95
CA ASN A 119 0.42 9.75 -19.70
C ASN A 119 0.12 9.08 -18.36
N LEU A 120 -0.10 9.88 -17.30
CA LEU A 120 -0.44 9.39 -15.97
C LEU A 120 -1.77 8.63 -15.98
N GLU A 121 -2.79 9.19 -16.64
CA GLU A 121 -4.10 8.56 -16.80
C GLU A 121 -3.96 7.21 -17.52
N ALA A 122 -3.35 7.19 -18.70
CA ALA A 122 -3.14 5.96 -19.46
C ALA A 122 -2.33 4.90 -18.68
N ARG A 123 -1.33 5.34 -17.91
CA ARG A 123 -0.50 4.43 -17.10
C ARG A 123 -1.29 3.83 -15.94
N LEU A 124 -2.05 4.64 -15.20
CA LEU A 124 -2.89 4.13 -14.11
C LEU A 124 -3.96 3.17 -14.62
N GLU A 125 -4.59 3.48 -15.75
CA GLU A 125 -5.55 2.57 -16.41
C GLU A 125 -4.91 1.23 -16.76
N SER A 126 -3.74 1.26 -17.40
CA SER A 126 -3.01 0.06 -17.81
C SER A 126 -2.57 -0.80 -16.62
N VAL A 127 -1.94 -0.19 -15.61
CA VAL A 127 -1.46 -0.89 -14.41
C VAL A 127 -2.64 -1.53 -13.66
N HIS A 128 -3.75 -0.82 -13.51
CA HIS A 128 -4.92 -1.37 -12.83
C HIS A 128 -5.62 -2.46 -13.65
N ALA A 129 -5.66 -2.34 -14.98
CA ALA A 129 -6.22 -3.38 -15.85
C ALA A 129 -5.42 -4.67 -15.72
N PHE A 130 -4.09 -4.59 -15.80
CA PHE A 130 -3.18 -5.72 -15.62
C PHE A 130 -3.33 -6.37 -14.24
N ALA A 131 -3.33 -5.58 -13.17
CA ALA A 131 -3.47 -6.11 -11.81
C ALA A 131 -4.81 -6.85 -11.62
N ARG A 132 -5.91 -6.33 -12.16
CA ARG A 132 -7.23 -6.99 -12.09
C ARG A 132 -7.26 -8.31 -12.86
N GLU A 133 -6.65 -8.35 -14.04
CA GLU A 133 -6.55 -9.57 -14.85
C GLU A 133 -5.76 -10.65 -14.11
N ARG A 134 -4.62 -10.30 -13.51
CA ARG A 134 -3.82 -11.24 -12.72
C ARG A 134 -4.56 -11.77 -11.49
N ILE A 135 -5.23 -10.89 -10.75
CA ILE A 135 -6.02 -11.31 -9.59
C ILE A 135 -7.12 -12.29 -10.01
N LYS A 136 -7.76 -12.06 -11.17
CA LYS A 136 -8.78 -12.96 -11.71
C LYS A 136 -8.19 -14.33 -12.05
N LEU A 137 -7.06 -14.36 -12.77
CA LEU A 137 -6.38 -15.62 -13.13
C LEU A 137 -5.89 -16.41 -11.91
N ALA A 138 -5.47 -15.73 -10.84
CA ALA A 138 -5.03 -16.37 -9.61
C ALA A 138 -6.19 -16.91 -8.74
N SER A 139 -7.43 -16.55 -9.08
CA SER A 139 -8.65 -17.02 -8.40
C SER A 139 -9.36 -18.18 -9.10
N GLU A 140 -8.88 -18.56 -10.29
CA GLU A 140 -9.32 -19.72 -11.09
C GLU A 140 -8.40 -20.94 -10.81
#